data_AF-A0A1G1E8M6-F1
#
_entry.id   AF-A0A1G1E8M6-F1
#
_cell.length_a   1.000
_cell.length_b   1.000
_cell.length_c   1.000
_cell.angle_alpha   90.00
_cell.angle_beta   90.00
_cell.angle_gamma   90.00
#
_symmetry.space_group_name_H-M   'P 1'
#
loop_
_entity.id
_entity.type
_entity.pdbx_description
1 polymer ?
#
loop_
_entity_poly.entity_id
_entity_poly.type
_entity_poly.pdbx_seq_one_letter_code
_entity_poly.pdbx_strand_id
1 'polypeptide(L)'
;MFSGQSWNLIPHYRYLGNSVLSLLTKIASGYWHIADSQSGYTAISLRALQELDLERVFPRYGMPNDLLIWLNIHNFKVKDVQIKPVYNIGERSGIRLRKVIPRISWLLLKGFIRRLFHKYIIQDFHPLVFFYLFGLVFLLGGAALGLFTLLIDQLELFDIGYGWMILGAMLVMSGIQLTLFAMWFDMDYNKDLKG
;
A
#
# COMPACT_ATOMS: atom_id res chain seq x y z
N MET A 1 -3.96 -1.69 17.38
CA MET A 1 -4.81 -0.59 16.84
C MET A 1 -6.24 -0.98 16.45
N PHE A 2 -6.61 -2.26 16.33
CA PHE A 2 -8.00 -2.68 16.04
C PHE A 2 -8.67 -3.39 17.24
N SER A 3 -8.68 -2.76 18.41
CA SER A 3 -9.58 -3.18 19.49
C SER A 3 -10.85 -2.33 19.40
N GLY A 4 -12.03 -2.90 19.65
CA GLY A 4 -13.30 -2.15 19.60
C GLY A 4 -13.32 -0.90 20.51
N GLN A 5 -12.40 -0.81 21.47
CA GLN A 5 -12.24 0.31 22.38
C GLN A 5 -11.60 1.56 21.74
N SER A 6 -10.81 1.43 20.66
CA SER A 6 -10.14 2.60 20.04
C SER A 6 -11.09 3.52 19.27
N TRP A 7 -12.27 3.03 18.89
CA TRP A 7 -13.27 3.79 18.13
C TRP A 7 -13.83 4.98 18.93
N ASN A 8 -14.01 4.81 20.24
CA ASN A 8 -14.55 5.86 21.12
C ASN A 8 -13.49 6.87 21.61
N LEU A 9 -12.21 6.60 21.38
CA LEU A 9 -11.08 7.38 21.91
C LEU A 9 -10.41 8.28 20.85
N ILE A 10 -10.61 8.00 19.55
CA ILE A 10 -9.93 8.68 18.45
C ILE A 10 -10.97 9.43 17.59
N PRO A 11 -10.72 10.70 17.21
CA PRO A 11 -11.56 11.41 16.25
C PRO A 11 -11.73 10.62 14.94
N HIS A 12 -12.95 10.48 14.43
CA HIS A 12 -13.27 9.60 13.30
C HIS A 12 -12.41 9.84 12.04
N TYR A 13 -12.12 11.10 11.69
CA TYR A 13 -11.27 11.44 10.54
C TYR A 13 -9.84 10.89 10.69
N ARG A 14 -9.30 10.87 11.92
CA ARG A 14 -7.96 10.37 12.23
C ARG A 14 -7.94 8.85 12.22
N TYR A 15 -9.02 8.22 12.68
CA TYR A 15 -9.19 6.79 12.56
C TYR A 15 -9.19 6.34 11.10
N LEU A 16 -10.00 6.98 10.24
CA LEU A 16 -10.06 6.66 8.81
C LEU A 16 -8.70 6.83 8.13
N GLY A 17 -8.01 7.96 8.39
CA GLY A 17 -6.68 8.21 7.83
C GLY A 17 -5.65 7.16 8.26
N ASN A 18 -5.64 6.76 9.52
CA ASN A 18 -4.76 5.69 10.01
C ASN A 18 -5.09 4.33 9.38
N SER A 19 -6.38 4.02 9.18
CA SER A 19 -6.82 2.78 8.54
C SER A 19 -6.39 2.70 7.07
N VAL A 20 -6.56 3.80 6.32
CA VAL A 20 -6.09 3.88 4.92
C VAL A 20 -4.57 3.76 4.86
N LEU A 21 -3.84 4.47 5.73
CA LEU A 21 -2.38 4.39 5.75
C LEU A 21 -1.87 3.00 6.14
N SER A 22 -2.53 2.34 7.09
CA SER A 22 -2.25 0.95 7.47
C SER A 22 -2.43 0.02 6.28
N LEU A 23 -3.55 0.14 5.55
CA LEU A 23 -3.80 -0.65 4.34
C LEU A 23 -2.73 -0.40 3.26
N LEU A 24 -2.41 0.86 2.97
CA LEU A 24 -1.38 1.21 2.00
C LEU A 24 -0.01 0.65 2.42
N THR A 25 0.30 0.67 3.72
CA THR A 25 1.55 0.09 4.23
C THR A 25 1.56 -1.42 4.08
N LYS A 26 0.45 -2.12 4.31
CA LYS A 26 0.34 -3.57 4.07
C LYS A 26 0.60 -3.91 2.61
N ILE A 27 -0.05 -3.19 1.69
CA ILE A 27 0.16 -3.34 0.25
C ILE A 27 1.63 -3.06 -0.11
N ALA A 28 2.22 -1.98 0.41
CA ALA A 28 3.56 -1.53 0.07
C ALA A 28 4.70 -2.33 0.72
N SER A 29 4.49 -2.90 1.90
CA SER A 29 5.48 -3.75 2.60
C SER A 29 5.29 -5.24 2.37
N GLY A 30 4.09 -5.73 2.08
CA GLY A 30 3.79 -7.14 1.86
C GLY A 30 3.52 -7.88 3.17
N TYR A 31 3.59 -7.18 4.31
CA TYR A 31 3.26 -7.73 5.61
C TYR A 31 1.80 -7.51 5.97
N TRP A 32 0.93 -8.34 5.41
CA TRP A 32 -0.53 -8.23 5.56
C TRP A 32 -1.04 -8.42 7.00
N HIS A 33 -0.26 -9.10 7.85
CA HIS A 33 -0.60 -9.39 9.26
C HIS A 33 -0.25 -8.27 10.24
N ILE A 34 0.60 -7.31 9.86
CA ILE A 34 1.01 -6.23 10.76
C ILE A 34 -0.14 -5.22 10.88
N ALA A 35 -0.64 -4.99 12.10
CA ALA A 35 -1.77 -4.11 12.33
C ALA A 35 -1.33 -2.66 12.55
N ASP A 36 -0.24 -2.46 13.29
CA ASP A 36 0.34 -1.14 13.57
C ASP A 36 1.75 -1.02 13.01
N SER A 37 1.86 -0.42 11.83
CA SER A 37 3.14 -0.11 11.21
C SER A 37 3.67 1.28 11.55
N GLN A 38 2.95 2.08 12.35
CA GLN A 38 3.33 3.47 12.64
C GLN A 38 4.08 3.62 13.96
N SER A 39 4.22 2.54 14.74
CA SER A 39 5.03 2.53 15.95
C SER A 39 6.52 2.53 15.62
N GLY A 40 7.26 3.47 16.20
CA GLY A 40 8.74 3.47 16.16
C GLY A 40 9.37 2.52 17.17
N TYR A 41 8.59 1.90 18.06
CA TYR A 41 9.09 0.98 19.08
C TYR A 41 9.31 -0.40 18.45
N THR A 42 10.53 -0.63 17.96
CA THR A 42 10.91 -1.85 17.22
C THR A 42 12.14 -2.48 17.84
N ALA A 43 12.12 -3.81 18.02
CA ALA A 43 13.31 -4.60 18.27
C ALA A 43 13.71 -5.30 16.96
N ILE A 44 15.00 -5.29 16.63
CA ILE A 44 15.53 -5.88 15.40
C ILE A 44 16.72 -6.79 15.73
N SER A 45 16.78 -7.96 15.08
CA SER A 45 17.90 -8.88 15.25
C SER A 45 19.19 -8.29 14.66
N LEU A 46 20.34 -8.66 15.22
CA LEU A 46 21.64 -8.24 14.71
C LEU A 46 21.83 -8.63 13.24
N ARG A 47 21.40 -9.82 12.85
CA ARG A 47 21.45 -10.30 11.47
C ARG A 47 20.69 -9.38 10.52
N ALA A 48 19.46 -9.02 10.87
CA ALA A 48 18.67 -8.10 10.05
C ALA A 48 19.30 -6.71 9.98
N LEU A 49 19.87 -6.23 11.08
CA LEU A 49 20.54 -4.93 11.13
C LEU A 49 21.79 -4.89 10.23
N GLN A 50 22.54 -5.98 10.13
CA GLN A 50 23.76 -6.08 9.31
C GLN A 50 23.47 -6.17 7.80
N GLU A 51 22.35 -6.77 7.42
CA GLU A 51 21.92 -6.87 6.01
C GLU A 51 21.27 -5.57 5.50
N LEU A 52 20.76 -4.73 6.40
CA LEU A 52 20.07 -3.50 6.05
C LEU A 52 21.02 -2.32 5.94
N ASP A 53 21.00 -1.64 4.80
CA ASP A 53 21.62 -0.32 4.67
C ASP A 53 20.74 0.75 5.33
N LEU A 54 21.02 1.02 6.61
CA LEU A 54 20.27 1.96 7.44
C LEU A 54 20.31 3.40 6.93
N GLU A 55 21.35 3.79 6.19
CA GLU A 55 21.45 5.14 5.63
C GLU A 55 20.44 5.37 4.50
N ARG A 56 20.00 4.29 3.84
CA ARG A 56 18.97 4.32 2.80
C ARG A 56 17.55 4.27 3.34
N VAL A 57 17.37 3.95 4.61
CA VAL A 57 16.04 3.90 5.22
C VAL A 57 15.49 5.32 5.36
N PHE A 58 14.27 5.52 4.88
CA PHE A 58 13.63 6.83 4.89
C PHE A 58 13.59 7.43 6.30
N PRO A 59 13.99 8.69 6.53
CA PRO A 59 14.07 9.25 7.87
C PRO A 59 12.69 9.71 8.41
N ARG A 60 12.61 9.89 9.74
CA ARG A 60 11.44 10.46 10.45
C ARG A 60 10.18 9.59 10.34
N TYR A 61 9.01 10.20 10.14
CA TYR A 61 7.69 9.53 10.15
C TYR A 61 7.52 8.42 9.10
N GLY A 62 8.33 8.40 8.04
CA GLY A 62 8.28 7.32 7.05
C GLY A 62 9.14 6.11 7.43
N MET A 63 10.01 6.23 8.43
CA MET A 63 11.02 5.21 8.76
C MET A 63 10.42 3.83 9.03
N PRO A 64 9.41 3.68 9.93
CA PRO A 64 8.86 2.35 10.22
C PRO A 64 8.27 1.68 8.98
N ASN A 65 7.60 2.47 8.13
CA ASN A 65 7.01 1.99 6.89
C ASN A 65 8.07 1.52 5.89
N ASP A 66 9.14 2.31 5.68
CA ASP A 66 10.21 1.96 4.75
C ASP A 66 11.05 0.78 5.26
N LEU A 67 11.27 0.70 6.58
CA LEU A 67 11.97 -0.40 7.21
C LEU A 67 11.25 -1.74 6.95
N LEU A 68 9.92 -1.78 7.07
CA LEU A 68 9.14 -2.97 6.71
C LEU A 68 9.32 -3.36 5.23
N ILE A 69 9.37 -2.39 4.33
CA ILE A 69 9.60 -2.67 2.90
C ILE A 69 10.97 -3.31 2.70
N TRP A 70 12.01 -2.77 3.33
CA TRP A 70 13.36 -3.33 3.25
C TRP A 70 13.48 -4.72 3.86
N LEU A 71 12.85 -4.96 5.01
CA LEU A 71 12.81 -6.27 5.65
C LEU A 71 12.14 -7.32 4.73
N ASN A 72 11.08 -6.95 4.02
CA ASN A 72 10.40 -7.86 3.10
C ASN A 72 11.26 -8.20 1.88
N ILE A 73 11.98 -7.21 1.32
CA ILE A 73 12.91 -7.40 0.19
C ILE A 73 14.00 -8.43 0.54
N HIS A 74 14.44 -8.47 1.80
CA HIS A 74 15.43 -9.42 2.32
C HIS A 74 14.81 -10.66 2.98
N ASN A 75 13.50 -10.89 2.82
CA ASN A 75 12.78 -12.05 3.34
C ASN A 75 12.90 -12.25 4.87
N PHE A 76 12.99 -11.16 5.64
CA PHE A 76 12.96 -11.25 7.10
C PHE A 76 11.54 -11.47 7.63
N LYS A 77 11.43 -12.18 8.75
CA LYS A 77 10.17 -12.36 9.47
C LYS A 77 9.90 -11.17 10.39
N VAL A 78 8.65 -10.73 10.44
CA VAL A 78 8.21 -9.63 11.31
C VAL A 78 7.01 -10.08 12.13
N LYS A 79 6.98 -9.68 13.40
CA LYS A 79 5.88 -9.98 14.33
C LYS A 79 5.39 -8.69 14.97
N ASP A 80 4.08 -8.49 14.94
CA ASP A 80 3.42 -7.40 15.65
C ASP A 80 3.19 -7.83 17.11
N VAL A 81 3.67 -7.02 18.06
CA VAL A 81 3.52 -7.25 19.50
C VAL A 81 2.64 -6.15 20.06
N GLN A 82 1.56 -6.54 20.74
CA GLN A 82 0.62 -5.56 21.29
C GLN A 82 1.30 -4.73 22.39
N ILE A 83 1.32 -3.41 22.18
CA ILE A 83 1.76 -2.42 23.15
C ILE A 83 0.53 -1.63 23.59
N LYS A 84 0.43 -1.32 24.89
CA LYS A 84 -0.63 -0.45 25.42
C LYS A 84 -0.19 1.01 25.25
N PRO A 85 -0.82 1.80 24.36
CA PRO A 85 -0.48 3.20 24.22
C PRO A 85 -0.97 3.99 25.45
N VAL A 86 -0.13 4.89 25.94
CA VAL A 86 -0.50 5.84 26.99
C VAL A 86 -0.91 7.15 26.29
N TYR A 87 -2.19 7.50 26.39
CA TYR A 87 -2.74 8.75 25.84
C TYR A 87 -3.13 9.70 26.97
N ASN A 88 -3.31 10.99 26.66
CA ASN A 88 -3.86 12.02 27.56
C ASN A 88 -2.96 12.48 28.73
N ILE A 89 -1.64 12.39 28.59
CA ILE A 89 -0.67 13.02 29.52
C ILE A 89 -0.34 14.49 29.18
N GLY A 90 -1.17 15.16 28.37
CA GLY A 90 -1.00 16.57 27.99
C GLY A 90 -0.20 16.82 26.70
N GLU A 91 0.26 15.77 26.01
CA GLU A 91 1.04 15.91 24.78
C GLU A 91 0.19 16.29 23.57
N ARG A 92 0.56 17.38 22.88
CA ARG A 92 0.00 17.74 21.57
C ARG A 92 0.90 17.22 20.46
N SER A 93 0.36 16.39 19.57
CA SER A 93 1.10 15.87 18.42
C SER A 93 1.53 17.00 17.48
N GLY A 94 2.83 17.19 17.28
CA GLY A 94 3.40 18.16 16.33
C GLY A 94 3.27 17.76 14.84
N ILE A 95 2.54 16.69 14.52
CA ILE A 95 2.41 16.15 13.17
C ILE A 95 1.52 17.06 12.32
N ARG A 96 2.10 17.58 11.23
CA ARG A 96 1.35 18.32 10.20
C ARG A 96 0.89 17.38 9.10
N LEU A 97 -0.29 16.78 9.26
CA LEU A 97 -0.85 15.76 8.35
C LEU A 97 -0.78 16.15 6.87
N ARG A 98 -1.14 17.39 6.53
CA ARG A 98 -1.08 17.91 5.15
C ARG A 98 0.32 17.84 4.51
N LYS A 99 1.39 17.92 5.31
CA LYS A 99 2.79 17.81 4.84
C LYS A 99 3.30 16.37 4.85
N VAL A 100 2.77 15.53 5.74
CA VAL A 100 3.26 14.18 5.98
C VAL A 100 2.59 13.18 5.03
N ILE A 101 1.29 13.29 4.80
CA ILE A 101 0.53 12.34 3.96
C ILE A 101 1.12 12.19 2.56
N PRO A 102 1.34 13.27 1.76
CA PRO A 102 1.87 13.11 0.41
C PRO A 102 3.26 12.47 0.39
N ARG A 103 4.11 12.79 1.38
CA ARG A 103 5.46 12.23 1.49
C ARG A 103 5.44 10.74 1.81
N ILE A 104 4.59 10.31 2.76
CA ILE A 104 4.46 8.90 3.10
C ILE A 104 3.80 8.13 1.95
N SER A 105 2.75 8.67 1.32
CA SER A 105 2.13 8.01 0.15
C SER A 105 3.14 7.81 -0.98
N TRP A 106 3.98 8.80 -1.27
CA TRP A 106 5.05 8.69 -2.27
C TRP A 106 6.11 7.66 -1.88
N LEU A 107 6.51 7.64 -0.60
CA LEU A 107 7.42 6.63 -0.05
C LEU A 107 6.86 5.22 -0.22
N LEU A 108 5.60 5.00 0.15
CA LEU A 108 4.94 3.70 0.04
C LEU A 108 4.84 3.24 -1.42
N LEU A 109 4.49 4.15 -2.34
CA LEU A 109 4.45 3.83 -3.76
C LEU A 109 5.83 3.44 -4.31
N LYS A 110 6.86 4.25 -4.03
CA LYS A 110 8.23 3.96 -4.46
C LYS A 110 8.75 2.65 -3.86
N GLY A 111 8.45 2.43 -2.58
CA GLY A 111 8.84 1.22 -1.87
C GLY A 111 8.10 -0.03 -2.38
N PHE A 112 6.81 0.09 -2.72
CA PHE A 112 6.05 -0.97 -3.37
C PHE A 112 6.67 -1.38 -4.70
N ILE A 113 6.95 -0.42 -5.58
CA ILE A 113 7.58 -0.68 -6.89
C ILE A 113 8.98 -1.30 -6.70
N ARG A 114 9.77 -0.75 -5.76
CA ARG A 114 11.10 -1.29 -5.43
C ARG A 114 11.02 -2.75 -4.99
N ARG A 115 10.08 -3.07 -4.09
CA ARG A 115 9.84 -4.44 -3.63
C ARG A 115 9.42 -5.34 -4.77
N LEU A 116 8.48 -4.88 -5.60
CA LEU A 116 7.98 -5.63 -6.74
C LEU A 116 9.12 -6.02 -7.69
N PHE A 117 9.99 -5.06 -8.00
CA PHE A 117 11.15 -5.28 -8.86
C PHE A 117 12.16 -6.25 -8.24
N HIS A 118 12.63 -6.00 -7.02
CA HIS A 118 13.70 -6.82 -6.42
C HIS A 118 13.22 -8.24 -6.12
N LYS A 119 12.03 -8.38 -5.55
CA LYS A 119 11.53 -9.67 -5.10
C LYS A 119 10.98 -10.52 -6.25
N TYR A 120 10.17 -9.92 -7.11
CA TYR A 120 9.44 -10.69 -8.13
C TYR A 120 10.01 -10.63 -9.52
N ILE A 121 11.02 -9.79 -9.78
CA ILE A 121 11.71 -9.77 -11.07
C ILE A 121 13.13 -10.29 -10.93
N ILE A 122 13.89 -9.78 -9.95
CA ILE A 122 15.30 -10.18 -9.78
C ILE A 122 15.45 -11.53 -9.08
N GLN A 123 14.78 -11.74 -7.94
CA GLN A 123 14.99 -12.94 -7.12
C GLN A 123 14.30 -14.18 -7.72
N ASP A 124 12.97 -14.13 -7.92
CA ASP A 124 12.19 -15.35 -8.17
C ASP A 124 11.33 -15.32 -9.46
N PHE A 125 11.40 -14.25 -10.27
CA PHE A 125 10.60 -14.04 -11.49
C PHE A 125 9.12 -14.51 -11.36
N HIS A 126 8.37 -13.90 -10.45
CA HIS A 126 6.99 -14.30 -10.16
C HIS A 126 5.98 -13.69 -11.15
N PRO A 127 5.03 -14.47 -11.72
CA PRO A 127 4.01 -13.98 -12.65
C PRO A 127 3.10 -12.85 -12.14
N LEU A 128 3.11 -12.54 -10.84
CA LEU A 128 2.20 -11.57 -10.25
C LEU A 128 2.48 -10.13 -10.74
N VAL A 129 3.70 -9.87 -11.20
CA VAL A 129 4.08 -8.60 -11.81
C VAL A 129 3.25 -8.33 -13.06
N PHE A 130 2.95 -9.36 -13.85
CA PHE A 130 2.09 -9.24 -15.03
C PHE A 130 0.64 -8.91 -14.64
N PHE A 131 0.12 -9.50 -13.56
CA PHE A 131 -1.23 -9.16 -13.08
C PHE A 131 -1.32 -7.70 -12.62
N TYR A 132 -0.32 -7.18 -11.91
CA TYR A 132 -0.26 -5.76 -11.58
C TYR A 132 -0.14 -4.87 -12.82
N LEU A 133 0.71 -5.24 -13.78
CA LEU A 133 0.91 -4.48 -15.01
C LEU A 133 -0.37 -4.42 -15.86
N PHE A 134 -0.96 -5.57 -16.18
CA PHE A 134 -2.19 -5.63 -16.97
C PHE A 134 -3.37 -5.04 -16.21
N GLY A 135 -3.45 -5.24 -14.89
CA GLY A 135 -4.44 -4.59 -14.03
C GLY A 135 -4.38 -3.07 -14.15
N LEU A 136 -3.18 -2.49 -14.06
CA LEU A 136 -2.97 -1.05 -14.22
C LEU A 136 -3.32 -0.56 -15.63
N VAL A 137 -2.86 -1.27 -16.66
CA VAL A 137 -3.14 -0.91 -18.07
C VAL A 137 -4.65 -0.92 -18.35
N PHE A 138 -5.37 -1.94 -17.88
CA PHE A 138 -6.81 -2.06 -18.08
C PHE A 138 -7.60 -1.04 -17.27
N LEU A 139 -7.17 -0.73 -16.04
CA LEU A 139 -7.76 0.34 -15.24
C LEU A 139 -7.60 1.70 -15.91
N LEU A 140 -6.37 2.08 -16.27
CA LEU A 140 -6.09 3.38 -16.86
C LEU A 140 -6.67 3.50 -18.28
N GLY A 141 -6.52 2.45 -19.09
CA GLY A 141 -7.07 2.41 -20.45
C GLY A 141 -8.60 2.41 -20.45
N GLY A 142 -9.24 1.62 -19.59
CA GLY A 142 -10.69 1.59 -19.44
C GLY A 142 -11.25 2.91 -18.90
N ALA A 143 -10.59 3.52 -17.91
CA ALA A 143 -11.00 4.82 -17.38
C ALA A 143 -10.82 5.95 -18.40
N ALA A 144 -9.70 5.95 -19.14
CA ALA A 144 -9.45 6.93 -20.20
C ALA A 144 -10.46 6.79 -21.35
N LEU A 145 -10.73 5.56 -21.79
CA LEU A 145 -11.74 5.28 -22.79
C LEU A 145 -13.14 5.71 -22.32
N GLY A 146 -13.52 5.34 -21.09
CA GLY A 146 -14.80 5.74 -20.50
C GLY A 146 -14.95 7.26 -20.44
N LEU A 147 -13.95 7.96 -19.91
CA LEU A 147 -13.95 9.42 -19.86
C LEU A 147 -14.01 10.04 -21.26
N PHE A 148 -13.25 9.51 -22.21
CA PHE A 148 -13.26 9.97 -23.59
C PHE A 148 -14.64 9.82 -24.24
N THR A 149 -15.30 8.67 -24.07
CA THR A 149 -16.65 8.44 -24.60
C THR A 149 -17.68 9.36 -23.95
N LEU A 150 -17.58 9.60 -22.64
CA LEU A 150 -18.47 10.53 -21.93
C LEU A 150 -18.28 11.98 -22.40
N LEU A 151 -17.04 12.40 -22.65
CA LEU A 151 -16.75 13.75 -23.13
C LEU A 151 -17.27 13.98 -24.55
N ILE A 152 -17.12 13.00 -25.45
CA ILE A 152 -17.66 13.14 -26.82
C ILE A 152 -19.19 13.17 -26.81
N ASP A 153 -19.82 12.29 -26.04
CA ASP A 153 -21.28 12.22 -25.88
C ASP A 153 -21.81 13.57 -25.35
N GLN A 154 -21.18 14.12 -24.31
CA GLN A 154 -21.56 15.41 -23.72
C GLN A 154 -21.33 16.61 -24.65
N LEU A 155 -20.35 16.54 -25.55
CA LEU A 155 -20.05 17.59 -26.53
C LEU A 155 -20.80 17.40 -27.86
N GLU A 156 -21.65 16.38 -27.97
CA GLU A 156 -22.42 16.03 -29.17
C GLU A 156 -21.55 15.95 -30.45
N LEU A 157 -20.26 15.59 -30.31
CA LEU A 157 -19.31 15.63 -31.44
C LEU A 157 -19.57 14.48 -32.45
N PHE A 158 -19.88 13.29 -31.94
CA PHE A 158 -20.16 12.09 -32.72
C PHE A 158 -21.16 11.20 -32.00
N ASP A 159 -21.98 10.45 -32.75
CA ASP A 159 -22.83 9.40 -32.19
C ASP A 159 -21.99 8.16 -31.87
N ILE A 160 -21.62 8.01 -30.59
CA ILE A 160 -20.84 6.87 -30.12
C ILE A 160 -21.81 5.77 -29.69
N GLY A 161 -21.78 4.64 -30.40
CA GLY A 161 -22.54 3.46 -29.99
C GLY A 161 -22.16 2.97 -28.59
N TYR A 162 -23.17 2.52 -27.82
CA TYR A 162 -23.02 2.02 -26.44
C TYR A 162 -21.93 0.95 -26.24
N GLY A 163 -21.52 0.25 -27.30
CA GLY A 163 -20.45 -0.75 -27.25
C GLY A 163 -19.12 -0.22 -26.71
N TRP A 164 -18.76 1.04 -27.00
CA TRP A 164 -17.50 1.64 -26.50
C TRP A 164 -17.55 1.93 -24.99
N MET A 165 -18.71 2.37 -24.49
CA MET A 165 -18.92 2.57 -23.06
C MET A 165 -18.86 1.24 -22.30
N ILE A 166 -19.50 0.20 -22.85
CA ILE A 166 -19.46 -1.16 -22.29
C ILE A 166 -18.02 -1.69 -22.28
N LEU A 167 -17.27 -1.52 -23.38
CA LEU A 167 -15.86 -1.92 -23.44
C LEU A 167 -15.03 -1.22 -22.36
N GLY A 168 -15.19 0.10 -22.20
CA GLY A 168 -14.53 0.87 -21.13
C GLY A 168 -14.83 0.31 -19.75
N ALA A 169 -16.11 0.03 -19.45
CA ALA A 169 -16.53 -0.57 -18.18
C ALA A 169 -15.96 -1.98 -17.98
N MET A 170 -15.95 -2.83 -19.01
CA MET A 170 -15.37 -4.18 -18.95
C MET A 170 -13.87 -4.16 -18.70
N LEU A 171 -13.14 -3.23 -19.33
CA LEU A 171 -11.71 -3.04 -19.07
C LEU A 171 -11.46 -2.60 -17.63
N VAL A 172 -12.23 -1.64 -17.11
CA VAL A 172 -12.12 -1.23 -15.70
C VAL A 172 -12.39 -2.40 -14.76
N MET A 173 -13.49 -3.14 -14.96
CA MET A 173 -13.83 -4.30 -14.13
C MET A 173 -12.72 -5.37 -14.16
N SER A 174 -12.22 -5.70 -15.35
CA SER A 174 -11.13 -6.67 -15.53
C SER A 174 -9.84 -6.19 -14.85
N GLY A 175 -9.54 -4.89 -14.96
CA GLY A 175 -8.38 -4.28 -14.31
C GLY A 175 -8.46 -4.33 -12.77
N ILE A 176 -9.64 -4.10 -12.20
CA ILE A 176 -9.89 -4.27 -10.75
C ILE A 176 -9.63 -5.73 -10.35
N GLN A 177 -10.22 -6.69 -11.08
CA GLN A 177 -10.08 -8.12 -10.77
C GLN A 177 -8.62 -8.58 -10.83
N LEU A 178 -7.88 -8.22 -11.89
CA LEU A 178 -6.46 -8.55 -12.02
C LEU A 178 -5.63 -7.94 -10.89
N THR A 179 -5.92 -6.69 -10.50
CA THR A 179 -5.22 -6.02 -9.40
C THR A 179 -5.48 -6.70 -8.05
N LEU A 180 -6.73 -7.06 -7.76
CA LEU A 180 -7.09 -7.78 -6.53
C LEU A 180 -6.46 -9.18 -6.50
N PHE A 181 -6.43 -9.86 -7.64
CA PHE A 181 -5.77 -11.15 -7.77
C PHE A 181 -4.26 -11.04 -7.53
N ALA A 182 -3.61 -10.01 -8.10
CA ALA A 182 -2.20 -9.72 -7.84
C ALA A 182 -1.92 -9.48 -6.35
N MET A 183 -2.78 -8.71 -5.67
CA MET A 183 -2.68 -8.49 -4.22
C MET A 183 -2.86 -9.79 -3.43
N TRP A 184 -3.77 -10.66 -3.85
CA TRP A 184 -3.98 -11.94 -3.19
C TRP A 184 -2.77 -12.88 -3.34
N PHE A 185 -2.19 -12.96 -4.54
CA PHE A 185 -0.94 -13.70 -4.78
C PHE A 185 0.23 -13.14 -3.99
N ASP A 186 0.39 -11.82 -3.96
CA ASP A 186 1.41 -11.16 -3.16
C ASP A 186 1.24 -11.47 -1.67
N MET A 187 0.00 -11.48 -1.16
CA MET A 187 -0.29 -11.90 0.21
C MET A 187 0.07 -13.35 0.46
N ASP A 188 -0.28 -14.25 -0.45
CA ASP A 188 0.01 -15.69 -0.36
C ASP A 188 1.51 -15.95 -0.35
N TYR A 189 2.25 -15.35 -1.27
CA TYR A 189 3.70 -15.47 -1.39
C TYR A 189 4.45 -15.02 -0.13
N ASN A 190 3.94 -14.00 0.57
CA ASN A 190 4.56 -13.46 1.78
C ASN A 190 4.07 -14.12 3.09
N LYS A 191 3.27 -15.19 3.03
CA LYS A 191 2.70 -15.83 4.24
C LYS A 191 3.77 -16.34 5.22
N ASP A 192 4.88 -16.84 4.71
CA ASP A 192 5.95 -17.43 5.53
C ASP A 192 6.78 -16.39 6.29
N LEU A 193 6.62 -15.11 5.95
CA LEU A 193 7.30 -14.00 6.63
C LEU A 193 6.61 -13.58 7.94
N LYS A 194 5.58 -14.30 8.36
CA LYS A 194 4.97 -14.17 9.67
C LYS A 194 5.88 -14.79 10.73
N GLY A 195 6.28 -13.98 11.73
CA GLY A 195 7.08 -14.40 12.89
C GLY A 195 6.25 -14.82 14.11
#